data_AF-A0A956BAL3-F1
#
_entry.id   AF-A0A956BAL3-F1
#
_cell.length_a   1.000
_cell.length_b   1.000
_cell.length_c   1.000
_cell.angle_alpha   90.00
_cell.angle_beta   90.00
_cell.angle_gamma   90.00
#
_symmetry.space_group_name_H-M   'P 1'
#
loop_
_entity.id
_entity.type
_entity.pdbx_description
1 polymer ?
#
loop_
_entity_poly.entity_id
_entity_poly.type
_entity_poly.pdbx_seq_one_letter_code
_entity_poly.pdbx_strand_id
1 'polypeptide(L)' 'MSDIEQQICAFLADEAGLDSIDPGESLVESGLIDSAEVLNLVAFLEETFDLELDPADITLRNFDSVRQMAALVRQAQEG' A
#
# COMPACT_ATOMS: atom_id res chain seq x y z
N MET A 1 8.47 5.30 -11.45
CA MET A 1 7.42 4.52 -10.79
C MET A 1 7.74 3.07 -11.02
N SER A 2 8.03 2.36 -9.93
CA SER A 2 8.34 0.92 -9.95
C SER A 2 7.10 0.06 -10.20
N ASP A 3 7.30 -1.21 -10.54
CA ASP A 3 6.19 -2.16 -10.79
C ASP A 3 5.28 -2.30 -9.56
N ILE A 4 5.86 -2.42 -8.36
CA ILE A 4 5.14 -2.49 -7.08
C ILE A 4 4.29 -1.22 -6.87
N GLU A 5 4.87 -0.03 -7.05
CA GLU A 5 4.11 1.22 -6.90
C GLU A 5 2.94 1.30 -7.90
N GLN A 6 3.13 0.84 -9.14
CA GLN A 6 2.07 0.85 -10.16
C GLN A 6 0.90 -0.07 -9.77
N GLN A 7 1.18 -1.27 -9.27
CA GLN A 7 0.14 -2.22 -8.85
C GLN A 7 -0.67 -1.69 -7.66
N ILE A 8 0.02 -1.12 -6.65
CA ILE A 8 -0.64 -0.53 -5.48
C ILE A 8 -1.46 0.71 -5.87
N CYS A 9 -0.90 1.61 -6.69
CA CYS A 9 -1.64 2.77 -7.20
C CYS A 9 -2.87 2.35 -8.01
N ALA A 10 -2.76 1.33 -8.86
CA ALA A 10 -3.88 0.85 -9.66
C ALA A 10 -5.01 0.29 -8.79
N PHE A 11 -4.67 -0.52 -7.78
CA PHE A 11 -5.64 -1.06 -6.83
C PHE A 11 -6.37 0.04 -6.06
N LEU A 12 -5.62 0.99 -5.49
CA LEU A 12 -6.20 2.10 -4.73
C LEU A 12 -7.02 3.04 -5.61
N ALA A 13 -6.58 3.30 -6.84
CA ALA A 13 -7.31 4.15 -7.78
C ALA A 13 -8.64 3.51 -8.20
N ASP A 14 -8.67 2.19 -8.39
CA ASP A 14 -9.90 1.44 -8.68
C ASP A 14 -10.89 1.48 -7.50
N GLU A 15 -10.42 1.18 -6.28
CA GLU A 15 -11.25 1.23 -5.06
C GLU A 15 -11.80 2.65 -4.77
N ALA A 16 -10.97 3.68 -4.97
CA ALA A 16 -11.36 5.07 -4.73
C ALA A 16 -12.13 5.72 -5.90
N GLY A 17 -12.21 5.06 -7.07
CA GLY A 17 -12.80 5.63 -8.28
C GLY A 17 -12.03 6.84 -8.84
N LEU A 18 -10.71 6.86 -8.69
CA LEU A 18 -9.81 7.90 -9.17
C LEU A 18 -9.11 7.47 -10.47
N ASP A 19 -8.73 8.45 -11.32
CA ASP A 19 -7.93 8.16 -12.52
C ASP A 19 -6.49 7.78 -12.20
N SER A 20 -5.91 8.35 -11.14
CA SER A 20 -4.52 8.10 -10.71
C SER A 20 -4.30 8.58 -9.28
N ILE A 21 -3.32 7.97 -8.60
CA ILE A 21 -2.83 8.35 -7.27
C ILE A 21 -1.35 8.70 -7.36
N ASP A 22 -0.93 9.80 -6.74
CA ASP A 22 0.48 10.15 -6.62
C ASP A 22 1.15 9.26 -5.57
N PRO A 23 2.26 8.59 -5.89
CA PRO A 23 2.85 7.63 -4.96
C PRO A 23 3.46 8.28 -3.71
N GLY A 24 3.66 9.60 -3.70
CA GLY A 24 4.19 10.36 -2.58
C GLY A 24 3.16 11.17 -1.80
N GLU A 25 1.88 11.17 -2.20
CA GLU A 25 0.84 11.83 -1.42
C GLU A 25 0.48 11.04 -0.16
N SER A 26 0.04 11.75 0.89
CA SER A 26 -0.49 11.10 2.09
C SER A 26 -1.95 10.69 1.83
N LEU A 27 -2.15 9.39 1.74
CA LEU A 27 -3.45 8.75 1.56
C LEU A 27 -4.28 8.82 2.85
N VAL A 28 -3.62 8.80 4.00
CA VAL A 28 -4.29 8.93 5.31
C VAL A 28 -4.78 10.35 5.52
N GLU A 29 -3.95 11.38 5.25
CA GLU A 29 -4.41 12.77 5.32
C GLU A 29 -5.46 13.10 4.25
N SER A 30 -5.41 12.44 3.10
CA SER A 30 -6.44 12.54 2.05
C SER A 30 -7.76 11.84 2.42
N GLY A 31 -7.78 11.00 3.47
CA GLY A 31 -8.94 10.19 3.85
C GLY A 31 -9.24 9.06 2.87
N LEU A 32 -8.26 8.64 2.06
CA LEU A 32 -8.32 7.48 1.17
C LEU A 32 -7.94 6.17 1.86
N ILE A 33 -7.26 6.26 3.01
CA ILE A 33 -6.90 5.10 3.82
C ILE A 33 -7.27 5.37 5.28
N ASP A 34 -8.12 4.50 5.81
CA ASP A 34 -8.37 4.35 7.24
C ASP A 34 -7.81 3.02 7.79
N SER A 35 -7.90 2.82 9.11
CA SER A 35 -7.40 1.62 9.80
C SER A 35 -8.04 0.32 9.32
N ALA A 36 -9.29 0.37 8.83
CA ALA A 36 -9.96 -0.78 8.25
C ALA A 36 -9.40 -1.14 6.86
N GLU A 37 -9.08 -0.12 6.06
CA GLU A 37 -8.53 -0.29 4.71
C GLU A 37 -7.09 -0.80 4.74
N VAL A 38 -6.33 -0.46 5.78
CA VAL A 38 -4.99 -1.05 5.98
C VAL A 38 -5.04 -2.57 6.01
N LEU A 39 -6.04 -3.18 6.65
CA LEU A 39 -6.14 -4.65 6.70
C LEU A 39 -6.45 -5.25 5.32
N ASN A 40 -7.28 -4.58 4.52
CA ASN A 40 -7.55 -4.99 3.14
C ASN A 40 -6.31 -4.86 2.27
N LEU A 41 -5.55 -3.76 2.44
CA LEU A 41 -4.28 -3.54 1.75
C LEU A 41 -3.25 -4.60 2.12
N VAL A 42 -3.13 -4.96 3.40
CA VAL A 42 -2.24 -6.05 3.83
C VAL A 42 -2.58 -7.33 3.07
N ALA A 43 -3.85 -7.74 3.08
CA ALA A 43 -4.27 -8.95 2.36
C ALA A 43 -3.98 -8.87 0.85
N PHE A 44 -4.23 -7.71 0.22
CA PHE A 44 -3.89 -7.48 -1.19
C PHE A 44 -2.39 -7.61 -1.45
N LEU A 45 -1.54 -7.00 -0.61
CA LEU A 45 -0.09 -7.03 -0.77
C LEU A 45 0.46 -8.44 -0.59
N GLU A 46 0.00 -9.16 0.43
CA GLU A 46 0.41 -10.55 0.70
C GLU A 46 0.03 -11.49 -0.45
N GLU A 47 -1.21 -11.39 -0.96
CA GLU A 47 -1.69 -12.22 -2.08
C GLU A 47 -1.01 -11.85 -3.42
N THR A 48 -0.84 -10.56 -3.69
CA THR A 48 -0.31 -10.07 -4.98
C THR A 48 1.18 -10.34 -5.13
N PHE A 49 1.93 -10.19 -4.03
CA PHE A 49 3.39 -10.30 -4.05
C PHE A 49 3.93 -11.59 -3.42
N ASP A 50 3.04 -12.52 -3.03
CA ASP A 50 3.35 -13.80 -2.38
C ASP A 50 4.32 -13.62 -1.20
N LEU A 51 3.94 -12.75 -0.27
CA LEU A 51 4.75 -12.36 0.90
C LEU A 51 3.92 -12.40 2.18
N GLU A 52 4.60 -12.40 3.33
CA GLU A 52 3.99 -12.26 4.66
C GLU A 52 4.51 -10.98 5.32
N LEU A 53 3.61 -10.11 5.77
CA LEU A 53 3.98 -8.86 6.44
C LEU A 53 4.03 -9.04 7.96
N ASP A 54 5.09 -8.53 8.59
CA ASP A 54 5.18 -8.57 10.04
C ASP A 54 4.10 -7.67 10.67
N PRO A 55 3.32 -8.15 11.65
CA PRO A 55 2.25 -7.38 12.27
C PRO A 55 2.73 -6.09 12.95
N ALA A 56 4.01 -5.98 13.32
CA ALA A 56 4.59 -4.75 13.85
C ALA A 56 4.78 -3.67 12.77
N ASP A 57 4.89 -4.06 11.49
CA ASP A 57 5.00 -3.15 10.36
C ASP A 57 3.63 -2.70 9.80
N ILE A 58 2.54 -3.35 10.21
CA ILE A 58 1.17 -3.00 9.82
C ILE A 58 0.71 -1.77 10.63
N THR A 59 1.12 -0.58 10.18
CA THR A 59 0.80 0.70 10.84
C THR A 59 0.33 1.73 9.82
N LEU A 60 -0.57 2.64 10.22
CA LEU A 60 -1.02 3.75 9.35
C LEU A 60 0.15 4.54 8.75
N ARG A 61 1.26 4.66 9.48
CA ARG A 61 2.46 5.36 8.99
C ARG A 61 3.12 4.65 7.82
N ASN A 62 3.27 3.33 7.88
CA ASN A 62 3.86 2.55 6.79
C ASN A 62 2.92 2.45 5.58
N PHE A 63 1.62 2.65 5.79
CA PHE A 63 0.57 2.66 4.76
C PHE A 63 0.11 4.07 4.38
N ASP A 64 0.83 5.10 4.81
CA ASP A 64 0.43 6.49 4.56
C ASP A 64 0.63 6.92 3.11
N SER A 65 1.56 6.29 2.38
CA SER A 65 1.76 6.55 0.96
C SER A 65 2.19 5.29 0.20
N VAL A 66 1.90 5.26 -1.10
CA VAL A 66 2.28 4.11 -1.95
C VAL A 66 3.78 3.88 -1.95
N ARG A 67 4.59 4.93 -1.89
CA ARG A 67 6.05 4.81 -1.78
C ARG A 67 6.48 4.07 -0.52
N GLN A 68 5.82 4.31 0.62
CA GLN A 68 6.12 3.60 1.88
C GLN A 68 5.68 2.15 1.81
N MET A 69 4.48 1.87 1.30
CA MET A 69 4.00 0.50 1.09
C MET A 69 4.94 -0.29 0.15
N ALA A 70 5.37 0.33 -0.94
CA ALA A 70 6.29 -0.30 -1.87
C ALA A 70 7.67 -0.55 -1.25
N ALA A 71 8.12 0.29 -0.30
CA ALA A 71 9.34 0.03 0.44
C ALA A 71 9.17 -1.16 1.40
N LEU A 72 8.00 -1.25 2.07
CA LEU A 72 7.66 -2.37 2.94
C LEU A 72 7.64 -3.71 2.19
N VAL A 73 6.99 -3.76 1.03
CA VAL A 73 6.95 -4.94 0.15
C VAL A 73 8.37 -5.40 -0.24
N ARG A 74 9.24 -4.47 -0.63
CA ARG A 74 10.63 -4.80 -0.99
C ARG A 74 11.39 -5.40 0.18
N GLN A 75 11.27 -4.79 1.35
CA GLN A 75 11.92 -5.28 2.56
C GLN A 75 11.46 -6.70 2.91
N ALA A 76 10.18 -7.01 2.73
CA ALA A 76 9.64 -8.35 2.95
C ALA A 76 10.11 -9.37 1.89
N GLN A 77 10.28 -8.97 0.64
CA GLN A 77 10.79 -9.84 -0.44
C GLN A 77 12.28 -10.15 -0.34
N GLU A 78 13.05 -9.28 0.31
CA GLU A 78 14.50 -9.46 0.55
C GLU A 78 14.80 -10.26 1.82
N GLY A 79 13.78 -10.58 2.62
CA GLY A 79 13.84 -11.30 3.89
C GLY A 79 13.85 -12.82 3.80
#